data_AF-A0A258JH45-F1
#
_entry.id   AF-A0A258JH45-F1
#
_cell.length_a   1.000
_cell.length_b   1.000
_cell.length_c   1.000
_cell.angle_alpha   90.00
_cell.angle_beta   90.00
_cell.angle_gamma   90.00
#
_symmetry.space_group_name_H-M   'P 1'
#
loop_
_entity.id
_entity.type
_entity.pdbx_description
1 polymer ?
#
loop_
_entity_poly.entity_id
_entity_poly.type
_entity_poly.pdbx_seq_one_letter_code
_entity_poly.pdbx_strand_id
1 'polypeptide(L)'
;YSVCFDEEAANEYAVKSTMIEQNTKQADTWNRLFDGVSAVLAEYGAEYFKKSGDFLLNEDNYGWPRIMVSVQNLKMLAPDIIARLRDLLVDLPGWEIAVAVDLPGKERIWPIMGLTIRKDEIIDGLQRQYFPPEFQGLRYAGSRPGSVRD
;
A
#
# COMPACT_ATOMS: atom_id res chain seq x y z
N TYR A 1 1.57 -58.19 2.20
CA TYR A 1 1.51 -56.94 2.97
C TYR A 1 1.56 -55.79 2.00
N SER A 2 0.38 -55.32 1.56
CA SER A 2 0.26 -54.13 0.71
C SER A 2 0.38 -52.92 1.63
N VAL A 3 1.40 -52.10 1.40
CA VAL A 3 1.62 -50.87 2.17
C VAL A 3 0.58 -49.87 1.67
N CYS A 4 -0.51 -49.69 2.41
CA CYS A 4 -1.31 -48.48 2.33
C CYS A 4 -0.41 -47.36 2.88
N PHE A 5 0.43 -46.78 2.02
CA PHE A 5 1.10 -45.53 2.33
C PHE A 5 -0.01 -44.48 2.47
N ASP A 6 -0.09 -43.87 3.65
CA ASP A 6 -1.10 -42.90 4.04
C ASP A 6 -1.14 -41.72 3.05
N GLU A 7 -2.04 -41.82 2.07
CA GLU A 7 -2.36 -40.78 1.09
C GLU A 7 -2.80 -39.47 1.80
N GLU A 8 -3.40 -39.60 2.99
CA GLU A 8 -3.80 -38.51 3.87
C GLU A 8 -2.60 -37.73 4.43
N ALA A 9 -1.54 -38.42 4.89
CA ALA A 9 -0.32 -37.78 5.40
C ALA A 9 0.48 -37.09 4.28
N ALA A 10 0.50 -37.68 3.08
CA ALA A 10 1.12 -37.06 1.91
C ALA A 10 0.38 -35.79 1.47
N ASN A 11 -0.95 -35.80 1.51
CA ASN A 11 -1.78 -34.64 1.21
C ASN A 11 -1.62 -33.53 2.27
N GLU A 12 -1.61 -33.88 3.55
CA GLU A 12 -1.39 -32.92 4.65
C GLU A 12 -0.01 -32.25 4.54
N TYR A 13 1.03 -33.02 4.21
CA TYR A 13 2.38 -32.48 4.00
C TYR A 13 2.43 -31.52 2.80
N ALA A 14 1.83 -31.90 1.66
CA ALA A 14 1.80 -31.06 0.47
C ALA A 14 1.08 -29.72 0.70
N VAL A 15 -0.03 -29.73 1.44
CA VAL A 15 -0.76 -28.51 1.82
C VAL A 15 0.10 -27.62 2.72
N LYS A 16 0.73 -28.19 3.76
CA LYS A 16 1.63 -27.45 4.66
C LYS A 16 2.81 -26.83 3.91
N SER A 17 3.47 -27.58 3.03
CA SER A 17 4.59 -27.09 2.23
C SER A 17 4.16 -25.95 1.30
N THR A 18 2.99 -26.07 0.66
CA THR A 18 2.44 -25.02 -0.21
C THR A 18 2.13 -23.74 0.56
N MET A 19 1.52 -23.84 1.75
CA MET A 19 1.24 -22.69 2.61
C MET A 19 2.53 -22.00 3.06
N ILE A 20 3.56 -22.76 3.44
CA ILE A 20 4.86 -22.20 3.83
C ILE A 20 5.48 -21.44 2.65
N GLU A 21 5.50 -22.03 1.46
CA GLU A 21 6.05 -21.38 0.27
C GLU A 21 5.29 -20.09 -0.10
N GLN A 22 3.96 -20.11 -0.03
CA GLN A 22 3.13 -18.93 -0.28
C GLN A 22 3.39 -17.82 0.73
N ASN A 23 3.50 -18.15 2.03
CA ASN A 23 3.81 -17.18 3.07
C ASN A 23 5.20 -16.58 2.90
N THR A 24 6.19 -17.38 2.53
CA THR A 24 7.55 -16.88 2.24
C THR A 24 7.54 -15.94 1.04
N LYS A 25 6.93 -16.33 -0.08
CA LYS A 25 6.83 -15.46 -1.27
C LYS A 25 6.09 -14.16 -0.98
N GLN A 26 5.03 -14.22 -0.18
CA GLN A 26 4.29 -13.03 0.24
C GLN A 26 5.18 -12.11 1.07
N ALA A 27 5.88 -12.65 2.08
CA ALA A 27 6.75 -11.86 2.95
C ALA A 27 7.93 -11.24 2.19
N ASP A 28 8.56 -11.99 1.28
CA ASP A 28 9.65 -11.49 0.45
C ASP A 28 9.19 -10.36 -0.48
N THR A 29 8.00 -10.53 -1.07
CA THR A 29 7.41 -9.48 -1.93
C THR A 29 7.02 -8.26 -1.12
N TRP A 30 6.45 -8.47 0.07
CA TRP A 30 6.10 -7.40 0.99
C TRP A 30 7.33 -6.59 1.38
N ASN A 31 8.42 -7.25 1.81
CA ASN A 31 9.67 -6.58 2.20
C ASN A 31 10.25 -5.77 1.05
N ARG A 32 10.34 -6.35 -0.16
CA ARG A 32 10.86 -5.64 -1.33
C ARG A 32 10.01 -4.42 -1.69
N LEU A 33 8.69 -4.54 -1.62
CA LEU A 33 7.79 -3.44 -1.92
C LEU A 33 7.85 -2.37 -0.82
N PHE A 34 7.89 -2.77 0.45
CA PHE A 34 8.06 -1.89 1.60
C PHE A 34 9.34 -1.05 1.48
N ASP A 35 10.48 -1.69 1.20
CA ASP A 35 11.77 -1.02 1.00
C ASP A 35 11.71 -0.05 -0.19
N GLY A 36 11.09 -0.46 -1.30
CA GLY A 36 10.92 0.39 -2.48
C GLY A 36 10.07 1.62 -2.20
N VAL A 37 8.95 1.45 -1.49
CA VAL A 37 8.05 2.55 -1.10
C VAL A 37 8.76 3.49 -0.14
N SER A 38 9.45 2.96 0.87
CA SER A 38 10.25 3.73 1.82
C SER A 38 11.31 4.58 1.10
N ALA A 39 12.07 3.95 0.19
CA ALA A 39 13.10 4.64 -0.59
C ALA A 39 12.53 5.77 -1.45
N VAL A 40 11.41 5.55 -2.15
CA VAL A 40 10.77 6.60 -2.95
C VAL A 40 10.34 7.77 -2.08
N LEU A 41 9.66 7.51 -0.96
CA LEU A 41 9.13 8.58 -0.10
C LEU A 41 10.25 9.36 0.61
N ALA A 42 11.32 8.69 1.01
CA ALA A 42 12.49 9.31 1.65
C ALA A 42 13.21 10.33 0.76
N GLU A 43 13.03 10.28 -0.57
CA GLU A 43 13.56 11.30 -1.48
C GLU A 43 12.80 12.63 -1.40
N TYR A 44 11.56 12.63 -0.93
CA TYR A 44 10.68 13.82 -0.94
C TYR A 44 10.32 14.35 0.44
N GLY A 45 10.48 13.54 1.49
CA GLY A 45 10.10 13.91 2.84
C GLY A 45 10.80 13.07 3.90
N ALA A 46 10.57 13.43 5.15
CA ALA A 46 11.08 12.69 6.30
C ALA A 46 10.03 11.71 6.82
N GLU A 47 10.42 10.47 7.10
CA GLU A 47 9.56 9.54 7.83
C GLU A 47 9.32 10.03 9.26
N TYR A 48 8.10 9.83 9.76
CA TYR A 48 7.71 10.23 11.10
C TYR A 48 8.40 9.40 12.17
N PHE A 49 9.59 9.84 12.60
CA PHE A 49 10.21 9.36 13.83
C PHE A 49 10.11 10.44 14.91
N LYS A 50 9.24 10.24 15.89
CA LYS A 50 9.09 11.09 17.10
C LYS A 50 8.56 12.53 16.89
N LYS A 51 7.35 12.66 16.34
CA LYS A 51 6.51 13.89 16.36
C LYS A 51 6.62 14.87 15.19
N SER A 52 7.46 14.60 14.20
CA SER A 52 7.47 15.38 12.95
C SER A 52 7.94 14.50 11.79
N GLY A 53 7.16 14.48 10.72
CA GLY A 53 7.43 13.74 9.50
C GLY A 53 6.39 14.07 8.44
N ASP A 54 6.70 13.78 7.19
CA ASP A 54 5.83 13.97 6.04
C ASP A 54 4.99 12.73 5.74
N PHE A 55 5.45 11.56 6.18
CA PHE A 55 4.76 10.28 6.02
C PHE A 55 5.07 9.28 7.15
N LEU A 56 4.26 8.24 7.24
CA LEU A 56 4.48 7.07 8.10
C LEU A 56 4.15 5.80 7.30
N LEU A 57 5.09 4.87 7.20
CA LEU A 57 4.84 3.54 6.65
C LEU A 57 4.33 2.61 7.73
N ASN A 58 3.32 1.79 7.41
CA ASN A 58 2.92 0.72 8.30
C ASN A 58 3.91 -0.45 8.20
N GLU A 59 4.65 -0.71 9.27
CA GLU A 59 5.66 -1.76 9.37
C GLU A 59 5.08 -3.16 9.53
N ASP A 60 3.78 -3.29 9.81
CA ASP A 60 3.14 -4.58 10.03
C ASP A 60 2.75 -5.27 8.72
N ASN A 61 3.35 -6.43 8.44
CA ASN A 61 2.88 -7.33 7.40
C ASN A 61 1.73 -8.22 7.90
N TYR A 62 0.48 -7.83 7.62
CA TYR A 62 -0.72 -8.62 7.95
C TYR A 62 -1.01 -9.78 6.99
N GLY A 63 -0.09 -10.11 6.06
CA GLY A 63 -0.27 -11.16 5.05
C GLY A 63 -1.12 -10.73 3.85
N TRP A 64 -1.53 -9.46 3.77
CA TRP A 64 -2.26 -8.91 2.63
C TRP A 64 -1.30 -8.40 1.55
N PRO A 65 -1.67 -8.44 0.26
CA PRO A 65 -0.86 -7.88 -0.82
C PRO A 65 -1.01 -6.34 -0.87
N ARG A 66 -0.76 -5.67 0.24
CA ARG A 66 -0.98 -4.22 0.41
C ARG A 66 0.12 -3.60 1.28
N ILE A 67 0.64 -2.46 0.83
CA ILE A 67 1.40 -1.53 1.68
C ILE A 67 0.50 -0.37 2.08
N MET A 68 0.53 0.01 3.35
CA MET A 68 -0.22 1.15 3.87
C MET A 68 0.75 2.28 4.22
N VAL A 69 0.45 3.47 3.71
CA VAL A 69 1.20 4.69 3.94
C VAL A 69 0.23 5.75 4.44
N SER A 70 0.57 6.41 5.54
CA SER A 70 -0.14 7.61 6.00
C SER A 70 0.68 8.84 5.63
N VAL A 71 0.09 9.78 4.90
CA VAL A 71 0.73 11.06 4.57
C VAL A 71 0.31 12.13 5.56
N GLN A 72 1.29 12.79 6.15
CA GLN A 72 1.14 13.87 7.12
C GLN A 72 1.46 15.24 6.50
N ASN A 73 1.91 15.24 5.24
CA ASN A 73 2.11 16.42 4.42
C ASN A 73 1.49 16.22 3.03
N LEU A 74 0.60 17.13 2.61
CA LEU A 74 -0.08 17.05 1.30
C LEU A 74 0.88 17.13 0.11
N LYS A 75 2.09 17.64 0.28
CA LYS A 75 3.13 17.61 -0.76
C LYS A 75 3.51 16.19 -1.17
N MET A 76 3.33 15.20 -0.29
CA MET A 76 3.57 13.78 -0.59
C MET A 76 2.54 13.21 -1.58
N LEU A 77 1.44 13.92 -1.84
CA LEU A 77 0.44 13.59 -2.85
C LEU A 77 0.77 14.20 -4.22
N ALA A 78 1.98 14.71 -4.42
CA ALA A 78 2.37 15.25 -5.71
C ALA A 78 2.28 14.16 -6.81
N PRO A 79 1.77 14.47 -8.01
CA PRO A 79 1.52 13.45 -9.05
C PRO A 79 2.75 12.64 -9.46
N ASP A 80 3.95 13.24 -9.40
CA ASP A 80 5.23 12.59 -9.65
C ASP A 80 5.58 11.54 -8.60
N ILE A 81 5.33 11.81 -7.33
CA ILE A 81 5.51 10.84 -6.24
C ILE A 81 4.55 9.66 -6.44
N ILE A 82 3.28 9.94 -6.71
CA ILE A 82 2.26 8.89 -6.94
C ILE A 82 2.59 8.04 -8.17
N ALA A 83 3.13 8.65 -9.24
CA ALA A 83 3.59 7.92 -10.41
C ALA A 83 4.75 6.96 -10.08
N ARG A 84 5.75 7.42 -9.30
CA ARG A 84 6.87 6.57 -8.89
C ARG A 84 6.44 5.42 -7.99
N LEU A 85 5.48 5.65 -7.08
CA LEU A 85 4.90 4.56 -6.28
C LEU A 85 4.19 3.54 -7.15
N ARG A 86 3.47 3.98 -8.19
CA ARG A 86 2.82 3.10 -9.16
C ARG A 86 3.83 2.26 -9.94
N ASP A 87 4.98 2.84 -10.31
CA ASP A 87 6.02 2.12 -11.06
C ASP A 87 6.59 0.91 -10.29
N LEU A 88 6.59 0.96 -8.95
CA LEU A 88 7.00 -0.17 -8.11
C LEU A 88 6.08 -1.39 -8.25
N LEU A 89 4.84 -1.19 -8.70
CA LEU A 89 3.82 -2.23 -8.82
C LEU A 89 3.77 -2.90 -10.21
N VAL A 90 4.59 -2.45 -11.17
CA VAL A 90 4.55 -2.92 -12.57
C VAL A 90 4.71 -4.45 -12.68
N ASP A 91 5.56 -5.04 -11.85
CA ASP A 91 5.85 -6.48 -11.86
C ASP A 91 5.15 -7.25 -10.73
N LEU A 92 4.24 -6.60 -10.00
CA LEU A 92 3.59 -7.16 -8.81
C LEU A 92 2.06 -7.19 -8.97
N PRO A 93 1.52 -8.09 -9.81
CA PRO A 93 0.07 -8.19 -10.00
C PRO A 93 -0.64 -8.54 -8.70
N GLY A 94 -1.78 -7.89 -8.44
CA GLY A 94 -2.57 -8.10 -7.22
C GLY A 94 -2.06 -7.35 -5.99
N TRP A 95 -0.90 -6.66 -6.08
CA TRP A 95 -0.41 -5.78 -5.03
C TRP A 95 -0.95 -4.36 -5.19
N GLU A 96 -1.12 -3.69 -4.06
CA GLU A 96 -1.53 -2.29 -4.02
C GLU A 96 -0.81 -1.49 -2.94
N ILE A 97 -0.74 -0.18 -3.14
CA ILE A 97 -0.27 0.79 -2.15
C ILE A 97 -1.45 1.68 -1.79
N ALA A 98 -1.88 1.63 -0.54
CA ALA A 98 -2.91 2.49 0.01
C ALA A 98 -2.26 3.70 0.69
N VAL A 99 -2.56 4.89 0.19
CA VAL A 99 -2.05 6.17 0.70
C VAL A 99 -3.20 6.89 1.41
N ALA A 100 -3.20 6.91 2.74
CA ALA A 100 -4.19 7.60 3.55
C ALA A 100 -3.74 9.02 3.90
N VAL A 101 -4.65 10.00 3.90
CA VAL A 101 -4.36 11.36 4.36
C VAL A 101 -4.60 11.46 5.86
N ASP A 102 -3.54 11.70 6.63
CA ASP A 102 -3.56 11.76 8.10
C ASP A 102 -2.79 13.00 8.59
N LEU A 103 -3.32 14.19 8.28
CA LEU A 103 -2.65 15.45 8.65
C LEU A 103 -2.79 15.73 10.16
N PRO A 104 -1.68 16.08 10.85
CA PRO A 104 -1.72 16.49 12.25
C PRO A 104 -2.74 17.61 12.52
N GLY A 105 -3.61 17.39 13.50
CA GLY A 105 -4.68 18.33 13.89
C GLY A 105 -5.92 18.31 13.00
N LYS A 106 -6.02 17.38 12.03
CA LYS A 106 -7.20 17.18 11.16
C LYS A 106 -7.89 15.83 11.36
N GLU A 107 -7.37 14.99 12.25
CA GLU A 107 -7.76 13.59 12.45
C GLU A 107 -9.25 13.43 12.82
N ARG A 108 -9.86 14.44 13.44
CA ARG A 108 -11.28 14.45 13.82
C ARG A 108 -12.17 15.36 12.96
N ILE A 109 -11.57 16.06 12.01
CA ILE A 109 -12.24 17.12 11.24
C ILE A 109 -12.42 16.68 9.79
N TRP A 110 -11.39 16.04 9.24
CA TRP A 110 -11.39 15.59 7.86
C TRP A 110 -11.95 14.17 7.78
N PRO A 111 -12.72 13.85 6.72
CA PRO A 111 -13.16 12.48 6.51
C PRO A 111 -11.97 11.60 6.15
N ILE A 112 -12.14 10.29 6.33
CA ILE A 112 -11.20 9.30 5.80
C ILE A 112 -11.15 9.47 4.28
N MET A 113 -9.94 9.64 3.75
CA MET A 113 -9.69 9.79 2.32
C MET A 113 -8.26 9.40 1.98
N GLY A 114 -8.03 9.08 0.72
CA GLY A 114 -6.75 8.60 0.26
C GLY A 114 -6.74 8.22 -1.20
N LEU A 115 -5.66 7.54 -1.59
CA LEU A 115 -5.47 6.94 -2.89
C LEU A 115 -5.24 5.45 -2.72
N THR A 116 -5.82 4.63 -3.59
CA THR A 116 -5.39 3.24 -3.77
C THR A 116 -4.67 3.16 -5.10
N ILE A 117 -3.40 2.80 -5.06
CA ILE A 117 -2.53 2.70 -6.23
C ILE A 117 -2.39 1.23 -6.58
N ARG A 118 -2.75 0.89 -7.81
CA ARG A 118 -2.52 -0.42 -8.43
C ARG A 118 -1.69 -0.22 -9.69
N LYS A 119 -1.14 -1.31 -10.21
CA LYS A 119 -0.40 -1.30 -11.49
C LYS A 119 -1.18 -0.57 -12.60
N ASP A 120 -2.43 -0.95 -12.80
CA ASP A 120 -3.22 -0.53 -13.96
C ASP A 120 -4.16 0.65 -13.68
N GLU A 121 -4.44 0.94 -12.40
CA GLU A 121 -5.38 1.97 -12.01
C GLU A 121 -4.95 2.73 -10.74
N ILE A 122 -5.42 3.97 -10.64
CA ILE A 122 -5.38 4.73 -9.38
C ILE A 122 -6.83 5.02 -9.00
N ILE A 123 -7.21 4.63 -7.80
CA ILE A 123 -8.51 4.93 -7.23
C ILE A 123 -8.38 6.19 -6.38
N ASP A 124 -9.06 7.24 -6.81
CA ASP A 124 -8.97 8.56 -6.23
C ASP A 124 -10.13 8.81 -5.25
N GLY A 125 -9.86 8.55 -3.98
CA GLY A 125 -10.77 8.81 -2.87
C GLY A 125 -10.57 10.18 -2.20
N LEU A 126 -9.78 11.09 -2.79
CA LEU A 126 -9.44 12.36 -2.14
C LEU A 126 -10.62 13.34 -2.17
N GLN A 127 -10.98 13.85 -1.00
CA GLN A 127 -12.02 14.86 -0.82
C GLN A 127 -11.41 16.27 -0.81
N ARG A 128 -11.09 16.75 -2.01
CA ARG A 128 -10.34 18.00 -2.23
C ARG A 128 -10.99 19.26 -1.68
N GLN A 129 -12.31 19.26 -1.44
CA GLN A 129 -12.99 20.39 -0.80
C GLN A 129 -12.46 20.70 0.61
N TYR A 130 -11.80 19.74 1.26
CA TYR A 130 -11.16 19.93 2.56
C TYR A 130 -9.73 20.48 2.43
N PHE A 131 -9.10 20.37 1.26
CA PHE A 131 -7.72 20.78 1.07
C PHE A 131 -7.57 22.30 0.94
N PRO A 132 -6.40 22.85 1.31
CA PRO A 132 -6.01 24.19 0.91
C PRO A 132 -6.09 24.38 -0.62
N PRO A 133 -6.40 25.59 -1.12
CA PRO A 133 -6.66 25.86 -2.53
C PRO A 133 -5.62 25.29 -3.49
N GLU A 134 -4.34 25.37 -3.13
CA GLU A 134 -3.21 24.89 -3.94
C GLU A 134 -3.21 23.38 -4.19
N PHE A 135 -3.87 22.58 -3.33
CA PHE A 135 -3.96 21.13 -3.49
C PHE A 135 -5.31 20.66 -4.06
N GLN A 136 -6.30 21.55 -4.20
CA GLN A 136 -7.62 21.17 -4.75
C GLN A 136 -7.56 20.75 -6.22
N GLY A 137 -6.53 21.23 -6.94
CA GLY A 137 -6.25 20.91 -8.34
C GLY A 137 -5.57 19.56 -8.58
N LEU A 138 -5.12 18.84 -7.54
CA LEU A 138 -4.40 17.57 -7.70
C LEU A 138 -5.19 16.58 -8.53
N ARG A 139 -4.58 15.97 -9.55
CA ARG A 139 -5.17 14.92 -10.40
C ARG A 139 -4.07 13.94 -10.79
N TYR A 140 -4.45 12.68 -10.99
CA TYR A 140 -3.51 11.62 -11.34
C TYR A 140 -3.89 11.03 -12.69
N ALA A 141 -2.89 10.78 -13.54
CA ALA A 141 -3.13 10.28 -14.89
C ALA A 141 -3.75 8.87 -14.83
N GLY A 142 -4.87 8.69 -15.53
CA GLY A 142 -5.59 7.41 -15.55
C GLY A 142 -6.31 7.06 -14.25
N SER A 143 -6.46 8.00 -13.31
CA SER A 143 -7.23 7.73 -12.09
C SER A 143 -8.73 7.76 -12.35
N ARG A 144 -9.47 6.91 -11.62
CA ARG A 144 -10.93 6.98 -11.51
C ARG A 144 -11.35 7.42 -10.11
N PRO A 145 -12.55 8.01 -9.93
CA PRO A 145 -13.09 8.28 -8.60
C PRO A 145 -13.23 6.99 -7.77
N GLY A 146 -13.01 7.11 -6.46
CA GLY A 146 -13.31 6.05 -5.51
C GLY A 146 -14.82 5.78 -5.40
N SER A 147 -15.18 4.53 -5.15
CA SER A 147 -16.54 4.08 -4.88
C SER A 147 -16.66 3.48 -3.48
N VAL A 148 -17.89 3.24 -3.01
CA VAL A 148 -18.17 2.65 -1.68
C VAL A 148 -17.60 1.22 -1.53
N ARG A 149 -17.14 0.59 -2.62
CA ARG A 149 -16.68 -0.81 -2.66
C ARG A 149 -15.16 -0.97 -2.78
N ASP A 150 -14.42 0.12 -2.81
CA ASP A 150 -12.96 0.13 -3.01
C ASP A 150 -12.16 0.19 -1.71
#